data_AF-A0A9X0BA28-F1
#
_entry.id   AF-A0A9X0BA28-F1
#
_cell.length_a   1.000
_cell.length_b   1.000
_cell.length_c   1.000
_cell.angle_alpha   90.00
_cell.angle_beta   90.00
_cell.angle_gamma   90.00
#
_symmetry.space_group_name_H-M   'P 1'
#
loop_
_entity.id
_entity.type
_entity.pdbx_description
1 polymer ?
#
loop_
_entity_poly.entity_id
_entity_poly.type
_entity_poly.pdbx_seq_one_letter_code
_entity_poly.pdbx_strand_id
1 'polypeptide(L)'
;MLRYARILQRLNDYPQLTELSRRALGWIACSPIPLKIQELTCALSIESNFGGKLPRAEWLLNAIQLCGPIVERSGDYVHFVHFTVKEYLISRKRNNFVQMLEANLEMTKTCLHYLCLDIFDPEIEDQQIKENLLSGAYRLHWFASTQWVEILRHCAISLHDRAPPDDLITTLKTFGERRENTTFQDSSSSYGDWSSDHFEAFKGKHPEIYRLLDQTLKFWHLDTGNWKLDYEGM
;
A
#
# COMPACT_ATOMS: atom_id res chain seq x y z
N MET A 1 -0.05 -2.18 28.92
CA MET A 1 -0.42 -3.39 28.14
C MET A 1 -1.92 -3.73 28.22
N LEU A 2 -2.57 -3.69 29.40
CA LEU A 2 -4.02 -4.01 29.54
C LEU A 2 -4.99 -3.04 28.83
N ARG A 3 -4.57 -1.81 28.52
CA ARG A 3 -5.44 -0.81 27.84
C ARG A 3 -5.65 -1.10 26.36
N TYR A 4 -4.59 -1.46 25.62
CA TYR A 4 -4.68 -1.80 24.20
C TYR A 4 -5.51 -3.07 23.97
N ALA A 5 -5.32 -4.10 24.81
CA ALA A 5 -6.11 -5.33 24.76
C ALA A 5 -7.63 -5.06 24.86
N ARG A 6 -8.06 -4.15 25.75
CA ARG A 6 -9.48 -3.79 25.91
C ARG A 6 -10.04 -3.08 24.68
N ILE A 7 -9.25 -2.26 23.99
CA ILE A 7 -9.68 -1.56 22.77
C ILE A 7 -9.88 -2.58 21.65
N LEU A 8 -8.93 -3.50 21.48
CA LEU A 8 -9.04 -4.58 20.49
C LEU A 8 -10.20 -5.54 20.81
N GLN A 9 -10.48 -5.79 22.10
CA GLN A 9 -11.66 -6.55 22.52
C GLN A 9 -12.95 -5.83 22.14
N ARG A 10 -13.04 -4.52 22.35
CA ARG A 10 -14.21 -3.71 21.94
C ARG A 10 -14.43 -3.71 20.43
N LEU A 11 -13.37 -3.83 19.63
CA LEU A 11 -13.53 -3.99 18.18
C LEU A 11 -14.26 -5.30 17.87
N ASN A 12 -13.96 -6.41 18.57
CA ASN A 12 -14.64 -7.69 18.36
C ASN A 12 -16.16 -7.62 18.62
N ASP A 13 -16.65 -6.66 19.41
CA ASP A 13 -18.08 -6.44 19.63
C ASP A 13 -18.80 -5.90 18.36
N TYR A 14 -18.03 -5.41 17.36
CA TYR A 14 -18.54 -4.87 16.10
C TYR A 14 -17.86 -5.55 14.89
N PRO A 15 -18.27 -6.78 14.51
CA PRO A 15 -17.59 -7.57 13.47
C PRO A 15 -17.36 -6.85 12.13
N GLN A 16 -18.32 -6.02 11.71
CA GLN A 16 -18.24 -5.22 10.48
C GLN A 16 -17.12 -4.17 10.53
N LEU A 17 -16.88 -3.59 11.70
CA LEU A 17 -15.85 -2.58 11.91
C LEU A 17 -14.51 -3.20 12.32
N THR A 18 -14.50 -4.45 12.82
CA THR A 18 -13.27 -5.17 13.17
C THR A 18 -12.34 -5.31 11.98
N GLU A 19 -12.86 -5.76 10.85
CA GLU A 19 -12.02 -6.01 9.68
C GLU A 19 -11.53 -4.71 9.03
N LEU A 20 -12.41 -3.69 8.94
CA LEU A 20 -12.02 -2.37 8.49
C LEU A 20 -10.94 -1.75 9.41
N SER A 21 -11.09 -1.91 10.72
CA SER A 21 -10.11 -1.43 11.71
C SER A 21 -8.80 -2.21 11.60
N ARG A 22 -8.85 -3.53 11.36
CA ARG A 22 -7.66 -4.36 11.15
C ARG A 22 -6.88 -3.91 9.93
N ARG A 23 -7.54 -3.73 8.78
CA ARG A 23 -6.91 -3.20 7.57
C ARG A 23 -6.35 -1.81 7.82
N ALA A 24 -7.13 -0.90 8.42
CA ALA A 24 -6.68 0.46 8.71
C ALA A 24 -5.42 0.49 9.61
N LEU A 25 -5.42 -0.27 10.71
CA LEU A 25 -4.26 -0.37 11.60
C LEU A 25 -3.08 -1.07 10.92
N GLY A 26 -3.34 -2.01 10.01
CA GLY A 26 -2.32 -2.64 9.17
C GLY A 26 -1.62 -1.66 8.25
N TRP A 27 -2.37 -0.83 7.54
CA TRP A 27 -1.86 0.26 6.71
C TRP A 27 -1.05 1.27 7.53
N ILE A 28 -1.59 1.76 8.64
CA ILE A 28 -0.89 2.72 9.52
C ILE A 28 0.41 2.10 10.08
N ALA A 29 0.39 0.82 10.41
CA ALA A 29 1.54 0.12 10.96
C ALA A 29 2.65 -0.16 9.95
N CYS A 30 2.29 -0.56 8.73
CA CYS A 30 3.22 -1.14 7.76
C CYS A 30 3.57 -0.19 6.61
N SER A 31 2.86 0.93 6.46
CA SER A 31 3.18 1.93 5.45
C SER A 31 4.63 2.46 5.60
N PRO A 32 5.39 2.59 4.50
CA PRO A 32 6.74 3.16 4.52
C PRO A 32 6.75 4.65 4.92
N ILE A 33 5.65 5.36 4.68
CA ILE A 33 5.50 6.79 4.92
C ILE A 33 4.21 7.11 5.68
N PRO A 34 4.09 8.28 6.33
CA PRO A 34 2.84 8.71 6.96
C PRO A 34 1.67 8.76 5.95
N LEU A 35 0.54 8.16 6.31
CA LEU A 35 -0.66 8.11 5.49
C LEU A 35 -1.58 9.29 5.78
N LYS A 36 -2.12 9.91 4.75
CA LYS A 36 -3.24 10.84 4.89
C LYS A 36 -4.53 10.06 5.12
N ILE A 37 -5.45 10.66 5.88
CA ILE A 37 -6.77 10.06 6.14
C ILE A 37 -7.54 9.82 4.83
N GLN A 38 -7.38 10.70 3.85
CA GLN A 38 -8.02 10.59 2.53
C GLN A 38 -7.43 9.46 1.68
N GLU A 39 -6.11 9.26 1.74
CA GLU A 39 -5.41 8.14 1.09
C GLU A 39 -5.89 6.82 1.70
N LEU A 40 -5.89 6.73 3.03
CA LEU A 40 -6.37 5.55 3.75
C LEU A 40 -7.85 5.26 3.46
N THR A 41 -8.70 6.30 3.38
CA THR A 41 -10.11 6.15 3.00
C THR A 41 -10.26 5.56 1.60
N CYS A 42 -9.52 6.11 0.64
CA CYS A 42 -9.55 5.65 -0.74
C CYS A 42 -9.05 4.19 -0.84
N ALA A 43 -7.89 3.90 -0.24
CA ALA A 43 -7.30 2.57 -0.20
C ALA A 43 -8.25 1.50 0.36
N LEU A 44 -8.86 1.76 1.52
CA LEU A 44 -9.75 0.78 2.15
C LEU A 44 -11.06 0.60 1.38
N SER A 45 -11.41 1.58 0.52
CA SER A 45 -12.58 1.51 -0.35
C SER A 45 -12.35 0.67 -1.61
N ILE A 46 -11.10 0.48 -2.00
CA ILE A 46 -10.73 -0.38 -3.12
C ILE A 46 -10.84 -1.82 -2.60
N GLU A 47 -11.72 -2.58 -3.23
CA GLU A 47 -12.11 -3.90 -2.78
C GLU A 47 -10.88 -4.83 -2.65
N SER A 48 -10.78 -5.47 -1.50
CA SER A 48 -10.12 -6.77 -1.39
C SER A 48 -11.09 -7.92 -1.13
N ASN A 49 -12.31 -7.73 -0.58
CA ASN A 49 -13.25 -8.84 -0.29
C ASN A 49 -14.64 -8.43 0.28
N PHE A 50 -15.11 -7.18 0.14
CA PHE A 50 -16.43 -6.79 0.67
C PHE A 50 -17.45 -6.74 -0.46
N GLY A 51 -18.41 -7.67 -0.47
CA GLY A 51 -19.46 -7.75 -1.49
C GLY A 51 -20.17 -6.41 -1.73
N GLY A 52 -19.72 -5.69 -2.75
CA GLY A 52 -20.50 -4.76 -3.56
C GLY A 52 -20.88 -3.42 -2.94
N LYS A 53 -20.21 -2.95 -1.87
CA LYS A 53 -20.39 -1.58 -1.37
C LYS A 53 -19.07 -0.98 -0.86
N LEU A 54 -18.66 0.15 -1.44
CA LEU A 54 -17.57 0.95 -0.89
C LEU A 54 -17.89 1.29 0.59
N PRO A 55 -16.95 1.09 1.53
CA PRO A 55 -17.07 1.66 2.87
C PRO A 55 -17.22 3.18 2.73
N ARG A 56 -18.33 3.71 3.28
CA ARG A 56 -18.53 5.16 3.33
C ARG A 56 -17.41 5.78 4.15
N ALA A 57 -16.96 6.99 3.79
CA ALA A 57 -15.95 7.72 4.56
C ALA A 57 -16.30 7.81 6.06
N GLU A 58 -17.60 7.92 6.38
CA GLU A 58 -18.14 7.86 7.74
C GLU A 58 -17.76 6.58 8.50
N TRP A 59 -17.74 5.42 7.84
CA TRP A 59 -17.41 4.14 8.47
C TRP A 59 -15.94 4.04 8.83
N LEU A 60 -15.07 4.56 7.98
CA LEU A 60 -13.65 4.65 8.31
C LEU A 60 -13.43 5.64 9.46
N LEU A 61 -14.08 6.80 9.44
CA LEU A 61 -14.01 7.75 10.55
C LEU A 61 -14.49 7.11 11.85
N ASN A 62 -15.58 6.35 11.82
CA ASN A 62 -16.05 5.57 12.96
C ASN A 62 -15.03 4.51 13.40
N ALA A 63 -14.41 3.77 12.47
CA ALA A 63 -13.38 2.78 12.79
C ALA A 63 -12.13 3.43 13.43
N ILE A 64 -11.66 4.54 12.88
CA ILE A 64 -10.55 5.33 13.43
C ILE A 64 -10.94 5.89 14.81
N GLN A 65 -12.18 6.36 14.99
CA GLN A 65 -12.67 6.89 16.26
C GLN A 65 -12.81 5.78 17.33
N LEU A 66 -13.23 4.57 16.95
CA LEU A 66 -13.19 3.40 17.84
C LEU A 66 -11.75 3.06 18.24
N CYS A 67 -10.81 3.29 17.33
CA CYS A 67 -9.38 3.21 17.57
C CYS A 67 -8.81 4.51 18.20
N GLY A 68 -9.63 5.48 18.60
CA GLY A 68 -9.20 6.81 19.07
C GLY A 68 -8.19 6.81 20.23
N PRO A 69 -8.16 5.82 21.15
CA PRO A 69 -7.11 5.76 22.17
C PRO A 69 -5.79 5.12 21.69
N ILE A 70 -5.72 4.65 20.44
CA ILE A 70 -4.51 4.08 19.82
C ILE A 70 -4.08 4.81 18.54
N VAL A 71 -5.00 5.46 17.83
CA VAL A 71 -4.76 6.24 16.61
C VAL A 71 -5.15 7.69 16.86
N GLU A 72 -4.29 8.61 16.45
CA GLU A 72 -4.57 10.05 16.42
C GLU A 72 -4.42 10.63 15.02
N ARG A 73 -5.05 11.79 14.84
CA ARG A 73 -4.97 12.58 13.62
C ARG A 73 -4.18 13.84 13.91
N SER A 74 -3.08 14.05 13.19
CA SER A 74 -2.31 15.29 13.19
C SER A 74 -2.40 15.94 11.82
N GLY A 75 -3.14 17.05 11.72
CA GLY A 75 -3.49 17.65 10.44
C GLY A 75 -4.29 16.68 9.57
N ASP A 76 -3.76 16.30 8.41
CA ASP A 76 -4.37 15.31 7.51
C ASP A 76 -3.83 13.91 7.67
N TYR A 77 -2.81 13.71 8.50
CA TYR A 77 -2.13 12.44 8.67
C TYR A 77 -2.71 11.64 9.83
N VAL A 78 -2.67 10.32 9.69
CA VAL A 78 -3.06 9.36 10.73
C VAL A 78 -1.84 8.59 11.21
N HIS A 79 -1.67 8.52 12.53
CA HIS A 79 -0.58 7.78 13.15
C HIS A 79 -1.00 7.22 14.50
N PHE A 80 -0.15 6.36 15.08
CA PHE A 80 -0.38 5.90 16.44
C PHE A 80 -0.08 6.99 17.45
N VAL A 81 -0.86 7.02 18.54
CA VAL A 81 -0.64 7.94 19.68
C VAL A 81 0.71 7.74 20.37
N HIS A 82 1.31 6.55 20.19
CA HIS A 82 2.61 6.22 20.75
C HIS A 82 3.24 5.04 20.00
N PHE A 83 4.56 5.01 19.84
CA PHE A 83 5.26 3.96 19.10
C PHE A 83 5.00 2.54 19.66
N THR A 84 4.81 2.41 20.97
CA THR A 84 4.50 1.12 21.64
C THR A 84 3.17 0.50 21.21
N VAL A 85 2.26 1.28 20.61
CA VAL A 85 1.04 0.75 19.99
C VAL A 85 1.40 -0.14 18.81
N LYS A 86 2.27 0.35 17.91
CA LYS A 86 2.76 -0.41 16.75
C LYS A 86 3.42 -1.70 17.19
N GLU A 87 4.32 -1.63 18.18
CA GLU A 87 4.98 -2.80 18.75
C GLU A 87 3.98 -3.81 19.30
N TYR A 88 2.95 -3.34 20.01
CA TYR A 88 1.92 -4.22 20.56
C TYR A 88 1.09 -4.91 19.48
N LEU A 89 0.66 -4.18 18.44
CA LEU A 89 -0.15 -4.71 17.34
C LEU A 89 0.60 -5.75 16.50
N ILE A 90 1.92 -5.58 16.34
CA ILE A 90 2.80 -6.40 15.51
C ILE A 90 3.52 -7.52 16.29
N SER A 91 3.65 -7.40 17.63
CA SER A 91 4.48 -8.26 18.50
C SER A 91 4.35 -9.75 18.18
N ARG A 92 5.39 -10.59 18.14
CA ARG A 92 5.36 -11.98 17.61
C ARG A 92 4.49 -13.04 18.36
N LYS A 93 3.41 -12.66 19.04
CA LYS A 93 2.54 -13.62 19.73
C LYS A 93 1.66 -14.36 18.71
N ARG A 94 1.12 -15.52 19.11
CA ARG A 94 0.39 -16.43 18.19
C ARG A 94 -0.93 -15.86 17.63
N ASN A 95 -1.35 -14.66 18.05
CA ASN A 95 -2.63 -14.01 17.72
C ASN A 95 -2.46 -12.49 17.61
N ASN A 96 -1.63 -12.04 16.66
CA ASN A 96 -1.42 -10.62 16.46
C ASN A 96 -2.63 -9.97 15.83
N PHE A 97 -2.89 -8.73 16.21
CA PHE A 97 -3.98 -8.00 15.58
C PHE A 97 -3.60 -7.60 14.15
N VAL A 98 -2.33 -7.28 13.90
CA VAL A 98 -1.83 -6.98 12.56
C VAL A 98 -0.78 -8.02 12.16
N GLN A 99 -1.04 -8.72 11.06
CA GLN A 99 -0.07 -9.60 10.42
C GLN A 99 0.66 -8.80 9.33
N MET A 100 1.95 -8.49 9.56
CA MET A 100 2.70 -7.57 8.67
C MET A 100 2.77 -8.02 7.22
N LEU A 101 3.05 -9.31 6.98
CA LEU A 101 3.14 -9.83 5.63
C LEU A 101 1.79 -9.72 4.91
N GLU A 102 0.69 -10.08 5.57
CA GLU A 102 -0.65 -9.96 5.00
C GLU A 102 -1.02 -8.50 4.71
N ALA A 103 -0.71 -7.58 5.63
CA ALA A 103 -0.94 -6.15 5.46
C ALA A 103 -0.14 -5.58 4.28
N ASN A 104 1.14 -5.93 4.14
CA ASN A 104 1.95 -5.48 3.02
C ASN A 104 1.49 -6.08 1.68
N LEU A 105 1.10 -7.36 1.65
CA LEU A 105 0.55 -8.00 0.44
C LEU A 105 -0.76 -7.33 0.02
N GLU A 106 -1.66 -7.08 0.96
CA GLU A 106 -2.94 -6.41 0.71
C GLU A 106 -2.74 -4.96 0.25
N MET A 107 -1.82 -4.22 0.89
CA MET A 107 -1.48 -2.86 0.50
C MET A 107 -0.84 -2.80 -0.90
N THR A 108 0.06 -3.73 -1.22
CA THR A 108 0.68 -3.84 -2.55
C THR A 108 -0.39 -4.08 -3.62
N LYS A 109 -1.24 -5.09 -3.43
CA LYS A 109 -2.32 -5.42 -4.37
C LYS A 109 -3.30 -4.27 -4.54
N THR A 110 -3.66 -3.58 -3.46
CA THR A 110 -4.55 -2.41 -3.51
C THR A 110 -3.94 -1.28 -4.34
N CYS A 111 -2.66 -0.97 -4.14
CA CYS A 111 -1.97 0.04 -4.94
C CYS A 111 -1.92 -0.34 -6.43
N LEU A 112 -1.60 -1.61 -6.74
CA LEU A 112 -1.55 -2.08 -8.12
C LEU A 112 -2.94 -2.08 -8.79
N HIS A 113 -3.98 -2.58 -8.10
CA HIS A 113 -5.36 -2.51 -8.60
C HIS A 113 -5.81 -1.08 -8.84
N TYR A 114 -5.49 -0.17 -7.91
CA TYR A 114 -5.76 1.25 -8.07
C TYR A 114 -5.12 1.82 -9.33
N LEU A 115 -3.82 1.58 -9.52
CA LEU A 115 -3.09 2.07 -10.70
C LEU A 115 -3.59 1.44 -12.00
N CYS A 116 -4.27 0.29 -11.92
CA CYS A 116 -4.96 -0.35 -13.05
C CYS A 116 -6.37 0.18 -13.32
N LEU A 117 -6.89 1.18 -12.59
CA LEU A 117 -8.22 1.71 -12.86
C LEU A 117 -8.28 2.48 -14.21
N ASP A 118 -9.45 2.47 -14.86
CA ASP A 118 -9.69 3.21 -16.12
C ASP A 118 -9.54 4.73 -15.98
N ILE A 119 -9.56 5.25 -14.75
CA ILE A 119 -9.33 6.68 -14.49
C ILE A 119 -7.93 7.18 -14.89
N PHE A 120 -7.01 6.26 -15.20
CA PHE A 120 -5.65 6.52 -15.68
C PHE A 120 -5.45 6.13 -17.15
N ASP A 121 -6.52 5.82 -17.88
CA ASP A 121 -6.43 5.59 -19.31
C ASP A 121 -5.99 6.89 -20.02
N PRO A 122 -4.97 6.86 -20.91
CA PRO A 122 -4.59 8.03 -21.69
C PRO A 122 -5.71 8.57 -22.60
N GLU A 123 -6.71 7.76 -22.94
CA GLU A 123 -7.84 8.12 -23.80
C GLU A 123 -9.05 8.65 -23.01
N ILE A 124 -8.92 8.88 -21.71
CA ILE A 124 -10.02 9.37 -20.87
C ILE A 124 -10.48 10.78 -21.27
N GLU A 125 -11.79 11.00 -21.33
CA GLU A 125 -12.37 12.29 -21.68
C GLU A 125 -12.17 13.35 -20.57
N ASP A 126 -11.98 14.61 -20.96
CA ASP A 126 -11.85 15.76 -20.04
C ASP A 126 -13.01 15.87 -19.02
N GLN A 127 -14.23 15.52 -19.45
CA GLN A 127 -15.39 15.54 -18.58
C GLN A 127 -15.29 14.47 -17.49
N GLN A 128 -14.86 13.27 -17.85
CA GLN A 128 -14.64 12.18 -16.90
C GLN A 128 -13.49 12.50 -15.94
N ILE A 129 -12.41 13.15 -16.41
CA ILE A 129 -11.33 13.64 -15.55
C ILE A 129 -11.89 14.60 -14.48
N LYS A 130 -12.75 15.55 -14.87
CA LYS A 130 -13.37 16.49 -13.92
C LYS A 130 -14.23 15.77 -12.89
N GLU A 131 -15.05 14.81 -13.31
CA GLU A 131 -15.88 14.00 -12.41
C GLU A 131 -15.04 13.16 -11.44
N ASN A 132 -13.96 12.57 -11.93
CA ASN A 132 -13.00 11.82 -11.12
C ASN A 132 -12.29 12.74 -10.11
N LEU A 133 -11.95 13.97 -10.50
CA LEU A 133 -11.34 14.95 -9.62
C LEU A 133 -12.31 15.37 -8.51
N LEU A 134 -13.56 15.70 -8.86
CA LEU A 134 -14.59 16.15 -7.91
C LEU A 134 -15.02 15.04 -6.94
N SER A 135 -15.11 13.79 -7.42
CA SER A 135 -15.38 12.62 -6.57
C SER A 135 -14.20 12.25 -5.67
N GLY A 136 -12.99 12.69 -6.02
CA GLY A 136 -11.77 12.36 -5.30
C GLY A 136 -11.19 10.99 -5.67
N ALA A 137 -11.50 10.47 -6.86
CA ALA A 137 -10.97 9.21 -7.36
C ALA A 137 -9.44 9.16 -7.37
N TYR A 138 -8.78 10.32 -7.51
CA TYR A 138 -7.32 10.44 -7.55
C TYR A 138 -6.63 10.52 -6.18
N ARG A 139 -7.36 10.42 -5.05
CA ARG A 139 -6.83 10.66 -3.69
C ARG A 139 -5.68 9.74 -3.28
N LEU A 140 -5.61 8.52 -3.82
CA LEU A 140 -4.56 7.55 -3.51
C LEU A 140 -3.35 7.64 -4.47
N HIS A 141 -3.44 8.44 -5.53
CA HIS A 141 -2.49 8.38 -6.64
C HIS A 141 -1.04 8.56 -6.24
N TRP A 142 -0.74 9.59 -5.46
CA TRP A 142 0.63 9.85 -5.04
C TRP A 142 1.20 8.69 -4.21
N PHE A 143 0.46 8.21 -3.22
CA PHE A 143 0.88 7.07 -2.40
C PHE A 143 1.07 5.80 -3.25
N ALA A 144 0.06 5.42 -4.04
CA ALA A 144 0.11 4.20 -4.84
C ALA A 144 1.25 4.22 -5.85
N SER A 145 1.44 5.32 -6.59
CA SER A 145 2.46 5.43 -7.63
C SER A 145 3.89 5.46 -7.10
N THR A 146 4.09 5.89 -5.85
CA THR A 146 5.44 6.09 -5.28
C THR A 146 5.86 5.02 -4.26
N GLN A 147 4.90 4.29 -3.66
CA GLN A 147 5.19 3.38 -2.54
C GLN A 147 5.06 1.89 -2.89
N TRP A 148 4.35 1.51 -3.95
CA TRP A 148 4.00 0.11 -4.20
C TRP A 148 5.21 -0.85 -4.30
N VAL A 149 6.30 -0.43 -4.95
CA VAL A 149 7.53 -1.25 -5.04
C VAL A 149 8.23 -1.36 -3.71
N GLU A 150 8.26 -0.29 -2.91
CA GLU A 150 8.89 -0.32 -1.59
C GLU A 150 8.13 -1.25 -0.63
N ILE A 151 6.79 -1.22 -0.69
CA ILE A 151 5.95 -2.16 0.04
C ILE A 151 6.21 -3.60 -0.44
N LEU A 152 6.30 -3.81 -1.75
CA LEU A 152 6.62 -5.12 -2.32
C LEU A 152 8.02 -5.61 -1.89
N ARG A 153 8.99 -4.70 -1.72
CA ARG A 153 10.31 -5.02 -1.17
C ARG A 153 10.19 -5.55 0.27
N HIS A 154 9.35 -4.93 1.10
CA HIS A 154 9.04 -5.44 2.44
C HIS A 154 8.36 -6.82 2.42
N CYS A 155 7.48 -7.07 1.44
CA CYS A 155 6.91 -8.40 1.21
C CYS A 155 7.99 -9.43 0.88
N ALA A 156 8.89 -9.12 -0.06
CA ALA A 156 9.96 -10.02 -0.48
C ALA A 156 10.89 -10.38 0.69
N ILE A 157 11.29 -9.40 1.50
CA ILE A 157 12.09 -9.62 2.72
C ILE A 157 11.35 -10.54 3.70
N SER A 158 10.03 -10.37 3.86
CA SER A 158 9.22 -11.15 4.80
C SER A 158 8.89 -12.56 4.29
N LEU A 159 8.83 -12.76 2.97
CA LEU A 159 8.62 -14.05 2.32
C LEU A 159 9.87 -14.93 2.39
N HIS A 160 11.07 -14.32 2.43
CA HIS A 160 12.35 -15.05 2.34
C HIS A 160 12.35 -15.98 1.10
N ASP A 161 12.60 -17.29 1.29
CA ASP A 161 12.64 -18.28 0.21
C ASP A 161 11.25 -18.80 -0.22
N ARG A 162 10.17 -18.33 0.41
CA ARG A 162 8.81 -18.77 0.06
C ARG A 162 8.41 -18.17 -1.29
N ALA A 163 7.68 -18.95 -2.07
CA ALA A 163 7.09 -18.45 -3.30
C ALA A 163 6.11 -17.29 -3.00
N PRO A 164 6.12 -16.21 -3.79
CA PRO A 164 5.09 -15.19 -3.73
C PRO A 164 3.70 -15.82 -3.96
N PRO A 165 2.65 -15.30 -3.31
CA PRO A 165 1.28 -15.75 -3.57
C PRO A 165 0.84 -15.56 -5.03
N ASP A 166 0.07 -16.51 -5.58
CA ASP A 166 -0.38 -16.49 -6.99
C ASP A 166 -1.24 -15.27 -7.34
N ASP A 167 -2.02 -14.77 -6.38
CA ASP A 167 -2.84 -13.57 -6.54
C ASP A 167 -1.96 -12.32 -6.70
N LEU A 168 -0.86 -12.20 -5.94
CA LEU A 168 0.11 -11.13 -6.13
C LEU A 168 0.77 -11.19 -7.51
N ILE A 169 1.17 -12.39 -7.97
CA ILE A 169 1.74 -12.59 -9.30
C ILE A 169 0.74 -12.14 -10.38
N THR A 170 -0.53 -12.54 -10.24
CA THR A 170 -1.59 -12.16 -11.17
C THR A 170 -1.77 -10.65 -11.22
N THR A 171 -1.86 -9.99 -10.07
CA THR A 171 -1.99 -8.53 -9.99
C THR A 171 -0.80 -7.80 -10.63
N LEU A 172 0.43 -8.28 -10.42
CA LEU A 172 1.64 -7.71 -11.04
C LEU A 172 1.65 -7.86 -12.55
N LYS A 173 1.23 -9.03 -13.08
CA LYS A 173 1.10 -9.24 -14.53
C LYS A 173 0.08 -8.30 -15.15
N THR A 174 -1.12 -8.22 -14.57
CA THR A 174 -2.17 -7.31 -15.04
C THR A 174 -1.70 -5.86 -15.03
N PHE A 175 -0.96 -5.44 -13.99
CA PHE A 175 -0.38 -4.10 -13.95
C PHE A 175 0.65 -3.87 -15.04
N GLY A 176 1.58 -4.82 -15.22
CA GLY A 176 2.57 -4.78 -16.30
C GLY A 176 1.93 -4.66 -17.68
N GLU A 177 0.95 -5.51 -17.99
CA GLU A 177 0.23 -5.50 -19.28
C GLU A 177 -0.55 -4.21 -19.51
N ARG A 178 -1.26 -3.71 -18.48
CA ARG A 178 -2.14 -2.54 -18.63
C ARG A 178 -1.39 -1.21 -18.67
N ARG A 179 -0.19 -1.16 -18.10
CA ARG A 179 0.63 0.06 -17.99
C ARG A 179 1.96 -0.04 -18.73
N GLU A 180 2.12 -1.05 -19.59
CA GLU A 180 3.30 -1.18 -20.42
C GLU A 180 3.42 0.05 -21.33
N ASN A 181 4.54 0.76 -21.23
CA ASN A 181 4.84 1.86 -22.14
C ASN A 181 5.62 1.32 -23.34
N THR A 182 4.91 0.77 -24.32
CA THR A 182 5.49 0.22 -25.56
C THR A 182 6.15 1.28 -26.46
N THR A 183 5.83 2.55 -26.25
CA THR A 183 6.40 3.68 -27.01
C THR A 183 7.76 4.14 -26.47
N PHE A 184 8.09 3.77 -25.23
CA PHE A 184 9.36 4.12 -24.62
C PHE A 184 10.45 3.14 -25.08
N GLN A 185 11.37 3.65 -25.90
CA GLN A 185 12.61 2.94 -26.22
C GLN A 185 13.65 3.33 -25.19
N ASP A 186 14.03 2.35 -24.36
CA ASP A 186 15.13 2.51 -23.42
C ASP A 186 16.44 2.72 -24.22
N SER A 187 16.86 3.98 -24.32
CA SER A 187 18.08 4.39 -25.02
C SER A 187 19.31 4.35 -24.10
N SER A 188 19.15 3.89 -22.85
CA SER A 188 20.16 4.04 -21.81
C SER A 188 21.07 2.82 -21.74
N SER A 189 22.13 2.87 -22.54
CA SER A 189 23.38 2.14 -22.32
C SER A 189 24.17 2.60 -21.08
N SER A 190 23.57 3.43 -20.20
CA SER A 190 24.24 4.07 -19.05
C SER A 190 23.71 3.65 -17.68
N TYR A 191 22.79 2.68 -17.58
CA TYR A 191 22.47 2.11 -16.27
C TYR A 191 23.67 1.27 -15.82
N GLY A 192 24.36 1.71 -14.77
CA GLY A 192 25.34 0.88 -14.09
C GLY A 192 24.73 -0.46 -13.68
N ASP A 193 25.60 -1.46 -13.50
CA ASP A 193 25.26 -2.84 -13.13
C ASP A 193 24.70 -2.90 -11.69
N TRP A 194 23.49 -2.37 -11.51
CA TRP A 194 22.77 -2.43 -10.24
C TRP A 194 21.75 -3.54 -10.34
N SER A 195 22.12 -4.70 -9.81
CA SER A 195 21.21 -5.83 -9.58
C SER A 195 20.60 -5.66 -8.20
N SER A 196 19.28 -5.44 -8.13
CA SER A 196 18.57 -5.51 -6.86
C SER A 196 18.33 -6.97 -6.48
N ASP A 197 19.13 -7.49 -5.55
CA ASP A 197 18.97 -8.83 -4.97
C ASP A 197 17.57 -9.05 -4.34
N HIS A 198 16.82 -7.97 -4.08
CA HIS A 198 15.53 -8.00 -3.39
C HIS A 198 14.41 -8.72 -4.15
N PHE A 199 14.54 -8.92 -5.48
CA PHE A 199 13.51 -9.55 -6.31
C PHE A 199 13.99 -10.80 -7.05
N GLU A 200 15.09 -11.42 -6.62
CA GLU A 200 15.63 -12.65 -7.23
C GLU A 200 14.60 -13.79 -7.28
N ALA A 201 13.66 -13.83 -6.33
CA ALA A 201 12.54 -14.77 -6.33
C ALA A 201 11.67 -14.71 -7.61
N PHE A 202 11.61 -13.56 -8.28
CA PHE A 202 10.86 -13.35 -9.52
C PHE A 202 11.69 -13.65 -10.77
N LYS A 203 13.02 -13.51 -10.73
CA LYS A 203 13.92 -13.61 -11.89
C LYS A 203 13.81 -14.92 -12.65
N GLY A 204 13.72 -16.04 -11.92
CA GLY A 204 13.65 -17.37 -12.52
C GLY A 204 12.26 -17.76 -13.02
N LYS A 205 11.20 -17.46 -12.25
CA LYS A 205 9.83 -17.94 -12.52
C LYS A 205 8.98 -16.95 -13.33
N HIS A 206 9.26 -15.66 -13.21
CA HIS A 206 8.49 -14.54 -13.77
C HIS A 206 9.43 -13.44 -14.29
N PRO A 207 10.22 -13.70 -15.35
CA PRO A 207 11.19 -12.75 -15.88
C PRO A 207 10.56 -11.42 -16.32
N GLU A 208 9.30 -11.45 -16.78
CA GLU A 208 8.51 -10.27 -17.15
C GLU A 208 8.25 -9.35 -15.94
N ILE A 209 7.90 -9.93 -14.80
CA ILE A 209 7.67 -9.20 -13.54
C ILE A 209 9.01 -8.67 -13.04
N TYR A 210 10.06 -9.49 -13.07
CA TYR A 210 11.40 -9.05 -12.65
C TYR A 210 11.87 -7.84 -13.45
N ARG A 211 11.71 -7.86 -14.78
CA ARG A 211 12.06 -6.72 -15.65
C ARG A 211 11.28 -5.46 -15.29
N LEU A 212 9.96 -5.58 -15.06
CA LEU A 212 9.11 -4.46 -14.63
C LEU A 212 9.61 -3.84 -13.31
N LEU A 213 9.91 -4.68 -12.32
CA LEU A 213 10.38 -4.24 -11.01
C LEU A 213 11.76 -3.56 -11.10
N ASP A 214 12.67 -4.17 -11.86
CA ASP A 214 14.01 -3.63 -12.09
C ASP A 214 13.96 -2.26 -12.79
N GLN A 215 13.16 -2.13 -13.85
CA GLN A 215 12.95 -0.86 -14.54
C GLN A 215 12.33 0.21 -13.63
N THR A 216 11.35 -0.17 -12.81
CA THR A 216 10.70 0.78 -11.89
C THR A 216 11.69 1.27 -10.83
N LEU A 217 12.49 0.37 -10.25
CA LEU A 217 13.52 0.75 -9.28
C LEU A 217 14.59 1.66 -9.90
N LYS A 218 15.06 1.34 -11.11
CA LYS A 218 16.02 2.19 -11.85
C LYS A 218 15.45 3.57 -12.10
N PHE A 219 14.19 3.66 -12.53
CA PHE A 219 13.50 4.94 -12.72
C PHE A 219 13.45 5.75 -11.42
N TRP A 220 13.08 5.14 -10.29
CA TRP A 220 13.04 5.82 -8.99
C TRP A 220 14.42 6.23 -8.47
N HIS A 221 15.47 5.48 -8.80
CA HIS A 221 16.84 5.86 -8.47
C HIS A 221 17.32 7.06 -9.30
N LEU A 222 16.94 7.14 -10.57
CA LEU A 222 17.20 8.32 -11.40
C LEU A 222 16.42 9.56 -10.91
N ASP A 223 15.22 9.35 -10.37
CA ASP A 223 14.38 10.39 -9.76
C ASP A 223 14.87 10.84 -8.35
N THR A 224 16.08 10.47 -7.94
CA THR A 224 16.73 11.03 -6.73
C THR A 224 17.22 12.46 -6.95
N GLY A 225 16.32 13.34 -7.39
CA GLY A 225 16.40 14.75 -7.02
C GLY A 225 16.36 14.89 -5.50
N ASN A 226 17.06 15.89 -4.97
CA ASN A 226 17.29 16.25 -3.56
C ASN A 226 16.07 16.36 -2.61
N TRP A 227 14.88 15.85 -2.95
CA TRP A 227 13.68 15.93 -2.10
C TRP A 227 13.47 14.69 -1.21
N LYS A 228 14.19 13.58 -1.43
CA LYS A 228 14.08 12.33 -0.64
C LYS A 228 15.10 12.18 0.50
N LEU A 229 16.05 13.10 0.67
CA LEU A 229 17.05 13.03 1.73
C LEU A 229 16.95 14.26 2.64
N ASP A 230 16.08 14.17 3.64
CA ASP A 230 16.15 14.96 4.88
C ASP A 230 15.33 14.28 6.00
N TYR A 231 15.42 12.95 6.09
CA TYR A 231 14.98 12.19 7.27
C TYR A 231 16.02 11.14 7.66
N GLU A 232 17.28 11.57 7.76
CA GLU A 232 18.24 10.92 8.65
C GLU A 232 18.50 11.85 9.84
N GLY A 233 18.03 11.43 11.02
CA GLY A 233 18.54 11.92 12.31
C GLY A 233 17.69 12.96 13.03
N MET A 234 16.72 12.48 13.84
CA MET A 234 16.50 12.91 15.23
C MET A 234 15.60 11.92 15.96
#